data_AF-A0A2Z3KFU4-F1
#
_entry.id   AF-A0A2Z3KFU4-F1
#
_cell.length_a   1.000
_cell.length_b   1.000
_cell.length_c   1.000
_cell.angle_alpha   90.00
_cell.angle_beta   90.00
_cell.angle_gamma   90.00
#
_symmetry.space_group_name_H-M   'P 1'
#
loop_
_entity.id
_entity.type
_entity.pdbx_description
1 polymer ?
#
loop_
_entity_poly.entity_id
_entity_poly.type
_entity_poly.pdbx_seq_one_letter_code
_entity_poly.pdbx_strand_id
1 'polypeptide(L)'
;MKTLAEKTTWLLNHTSYNVTRAWYEVNPARTAAIYDREYKKYLRITLNKRKNEVIESNRAAHQEQSERIAKKCFELFGKKASELTLSEKKVMFQESIELV
;
A
#
# COMPACT_ATOMS: atom_id res chain seq x y z
N MET A 1 13.44 11.54 -18.81
CA MET A 1 12.95 10.33 -19.51
C MET A 1 14.10 9.33 -19.56
N LYS A 2 13.90 8.05 -19.19
CA LYS A 2 14.98 7.04 -19.18
C LYS A 2 15.47 6.77 -20.61
N THR A 3 16.79 6.64 -20.78
CA THR A 3 17.44 6.28 -22.04
C THR A 3 17.15 4.83 -22.44
N LEU A 4 17.35 4.49 -23.71
CA LEU A 4 17.17 3.11 -24.20
C LEU A 4 18.04 2.10 -23.41
N ALA A 5 19.31 2.44 -23.14
CA ALA A 5 20.23 1.59 -22.39
C ALA A 5 19.75 1.34 -20.94
N GLU A 6 19.22 2.38 -20.28
CA GLU A 6 18.63 2.24 -18.94
C GLU A 6 17.37 1.36 -18.97
N LYS A 7 16.52 1.52 -19.99
CA LYS A 7 15.32 0.68 -20.16
C LYS A 7 15.68 -0.79 -20.37
N THR A 8 16.65 -1.08 -21.24
CA THR A 8 17.14 -2.43 -21.51
C THR A 8 17.74 -3.07 -20.26
N THR A 9 18.60 -2.35 -19.54
CA THR A 9 19.23 -2.86 -18.31
C THR A 9 18.19 -3.14 -17.24
N TRP A 10 17.18 -2.27 -17.08
CA TRP A 10 16.09 -2.52 -16.14
C TRP A 10 15.31 -3.79 -16.50
N LEU A 11 14.94 -3.96 -17.78
CA LEU A 11 14.20 -5.13 -18.24
C LEU A 11 14.95 -6.44 -17.98
N LEU A 12 16.25 -6.49 -18.28
CA LEU A 12 17.08 -7.67 -18.03
C LEU A 12 17.14 -8.07 -16.55
N ASN A 13 17.10 -7.08 -15.64
CA ASN A 13 17.26 -7.32 -14.21
C ASN A 13 15.94 -7.58 -13.47
N HIS A 14 14.81 -7.11 -14.01
CA HIS A 14 13.52 -7.08 -13.27
C HIS A 14 12.41 -7.89 -13.95
N THR A 15 12.65 -8.43 -15.14
CA THR A 15 11.65 -9.20 -15.88
C THR A 15 12.19 -10.55 -16.29
N SER A 16 11.32 -11.55 -16.37
CA SER A 16 11.64 -12.91 -16.83
C SER A 16 11.61 -13.04 -18.36
N TYR A 17 11.80 -11.95 -19.09
CA TYR A 17 11.90 -12.01 -20.55
C TYR A 17 13.21 -12.70 -20.94
N ASN A 18 13.11 -13.87 -21.59
CA ASN A 18 14.25 -14.59 -22.18
C ASN A 18 14.69 -13.92 -23.49
N VAL A 19 15.01 -12.63 -23.43
CA VAL A 19 15.38 -11.81 -24.56
C VAL A 19 16.75 -11.21 -24.30
N THR A 20 17.66 -11.32 -25.26
CA THR A 20 19.03 -10.84 -25.11
C THR A 20 19.09 -9.31 -25.15
N ARG A 21 20.13 -8.73 -24.55
CA ARG A 21 20.42 -7.29 -24.64
C ARG A 21 20.40 -6.80 -26.10
N ALA A 22 21.05 -7.55 -26.98
CA ALA A 22 21.14 -7.23 -28.41
C ALA A 22 19.75 -7.05 -29.03
N TRP A 23 18.81 -7.97 -28.76
CA TRP A 23 17.46 -7.86 -29.31
C TRP A 23 16.76 -6.55 -28.91
N TYR A 24 16.92 -6.11 -27.66
CA TYR A 24 16.33 -4.85 -27.19
C TYR A 24 16.93 -3.62 -27.88
N GLU A 25 18.22 -3.66 -28.18
CA GLU A 25 18.93 -2.59 -28.87
C GLU A 25 18.51 -2.48 -30.34
N VAL A 26 18.27 -3.61 -31.02
CA VAL A 26 17.75 -3.60 -32.41
C VAL A 26 16.26 -3.23 -32.50
N ASN A 27 15.51 -3.28 -31.39
CA ASN A 27 14.06 -3.04 -31.35
C ASN A 27 13.66 -1.89 -30.39
N PRO A 28 14.15 -0.66 -30.59
CA PRO A 28 14.03 0.43 -29.60
C PRO A 28 12.57 0.81 -29.24
N ALA A 29 11.67 0.87 -30.22
CA ALA A 29 10.27 1.17 -29.99
C ALA A 29 9.57 0.07 -29.15
N ARG A 30 9.88 -1.19 -29.43
CA ARG A 30 9.33 -2.34 -28.70
C ARG A 30 9.91 -2.42 -27.29
N THR A 31 11.20 -2.17 -27.13
CA THR A 31 11.87 -2.04 -25.84
C THR A 31 11.23 -0.96 -24.97
N ALA A 32 10.94 0.20 -25.55
CA ALA A 32 10.25 1.28 -24.84
C ALA A 32 8.85 0.86 -24.38
N ALA A 33 8.06 0.22 -25.25
CA ALA A 33 6.72 -0.23 -24.92
C ALA A 33 6.69 -1.32 -23.83
N ILE A 34 7.61 -2.31 -23.91
CA ILE A 34 7.73 -3.36 -22.89
C ILE A 34 8.15 -2.75 -21.56
N TYR A 35 9.16 -1.87 -21.57
CA TYR A 35 9.62 -1.16 -20.38
C TYR A 35 8.47 -0.40 -19.71
N ASP A 36 7.73 0.43 -20.43
CA ASP A 36 6.67 1.25 -19.84
C ASP A 36 5.58 0.39 -19.19
N ARG A 37 5.22 -0.74 -19.81
CA ARG A 37 4.22 -1.67 -19.26
C ARG A 37 4.71 -2.36 -17.99
N GLU A 38 5.90 -2.94 -18.03
CA GLU A 38 6.45 -3.71 -16.89
C GLU A 38 6.86 -2.79 -15.74
N TYR A 39 7.41 -1.61 -16.04
CA TYR A 39 7.76 -0.63 -15.03
C TYR A 39 6.53 -0.11 -14.27
N LYS A 40 5.42 0.17 -14.96
CA LYS A 40 4.14 0.53 -14.31
C LYS A 40 3.63 -0.59 -13.39
N LYS A 41 3.73 -1.86 -13.82
CA LYS A 41 3.35 -3.00 -12.97
C LYS A 41 4.23 -3.08 -11.73
N TYR A 42 5.54 -2.97 -11.89
CA TYR A 42 6.51 -2.98 -10.81
C TYR A 42 6.22 -1.87 -9.79
N LEU A 43 6.05 -0.62 -10.26
CA LEU A 43 5.73 0.52 -9.39
C LEU A 43 4.45 0.28 -8.58
N ARG A 44 3.40 -0.24 -9.21
CA ARG A 44 2.14 -0.57 -8.51
C ARG A 44 2.35 -1.61 -7.42
N ILE A 45 3.11 -2.67 -7.69
CA ILE A 45 3.41 -3.71 -6.69
C ILE A 45 4.22 -3.11 -5.54
N THR A 46 5.27 -2.34 -5.84
CA THR A 46 6.13 -1.72 -4.82
C THR A 46 5.36 -0.72 -3.96
N LEU A 47 4.50 0.12 -4.56
CA LEU A 47 3.65 1.05 -3.82
C LEU A 47 2.65 0.31 -2.92
N ASN A 48 2.03 -0.76 -3.41
CA ASN A 48 1.13 -1.59 -2.60
C ASN A 48 1.88 -2.23 -1.43
N LYS A 49 3.09 -2.74 -1.66
CA LYS A 49 3.91 -3.33 -0.60
C LYS A 49 4.23 -2.29 0.48
N ARG A 50 4.72 -1.11 0.09
CA ARG A 50 5.02 -0.02 1.04
C ARG A 50 3.78 0.47 1.78
N LYS A 51 2.64 0.59 1.08
CA LYS A 51 1.37 0.94 1.72
C LYS A 51 0.99 -0.07 2.79
N ASN A 52 1.11 -1.37 2.50
CA ASN A 52 0.81 -2.42 3.46
C ASN A 52 1.78 -2.40 4.65
N GLU A 53 3.07 -2.19 4.41
CA GLU A 53 4.07 -2.04 5.49
C GLU A 53 3.72 -0.88 6.43
N VAL A 54 3.30 0.27 5.89
CA VAL A 54 2.85 1.42 6.70
C VAL A 54 1.56 1.10 7.46
N ILE A 55 0.59 0.43 6.83
CA ILE A 55 -0.66 0.02 7.47
C ILE A 55 -0.37 -0.92 8.65
N GLU A 56 0.47 -1.94 8.45
CA GLU A 56 0.81 -2.89 9.50
C GLU A 56 1.62 -2.24 10.63
N SER A 57 2.55 -1.34 10.30
CA SER A 57 3.28 -0.56 11.30
C SER A 57 2.36 0.32 12.15
N ASN A 58 1.40 1.01 11.52
CA ASN A 58 0.43 1.83 12.23
C ASN A 58 -0.53 0.96 13.06
N ARG A 59 -0.95 -0.19 12.53
CA ARG A 59 -1.78 -1.14 13.26
C ARG A 59 -1.06 -1.62 14.51
N ALA A 60 0.21 -1.98 14.41
CA ALA A 60 1.01 -2.42 15.55
C ALA A 60 1.19 -1.28 16.58
N ALA A 61 1.50 -0.07 16.13
CA ALA A 61 1.67 1.08 17.02
C ALA A 61 0.40 1.48 17.77
N HIS A 62 -0.78 1.28 17.16
CA HIS A 62 -2.07 1.67 17.71
C HIS A 62 -2.95 0.49 18.14
N GLN A 63 -2.41 -0.73 18.21
CA GLN A 63 -3.20 -1.93 18.52
C GLN A 63 -3.80 -1.84 19.92
N GLU A 64 -2.98 -1.54 20.93
CA GLU A 64 -3.41 -1.45 22.33
C GLU A 64 -4.48 -0.35 22.50
N GLN A 65 -4.29 0.80 21.86
CA GLN A 65 -5.25 1.90 21.89
C GLN A 65 -6.57 1.52 21.20
N SER A 66 -6.50 0.84 20.06
CA SER A 66 -7.68 0.36 19.32
C SER A 66 -8.47 -0.67 20.14
N GLU A 67 -7.77 -1.56 20.84
CA GLU A 67 -8.38 -2.54 21.75
C GLU A 67 -9.05 -1.87 22.95
N ARG A 68 -8.40 -0.87 23.56
CA ARG A 68 -8.99 -0.07 24.65
C ARG A 68 -10.27 0.65 24.21
N ILE A 69 -10.26 1.29 23.04
CA ILE A 69 -11.44 1.97 22.48
C ILE A 69 -12.55 0.95 22.16
N ALA A 70 -12.21 -0.20 21.58
CA ALA A 70 -13.18 -1.25 21.28
C ALA A 70 -13.83 -1.81 22.56
N LYS A 71 -13.05 -2.02 23.61
CA LYS A 71 -13.54 -2.45 24.92
C LYS A 71 -14.48 -1.41 25.52
N LYS A 72 -14.06 -0.13 25.53
CA LYS A 72 -14.86 0.98 26.05
C LYS A 72 -16.18 1.15 25.28
N CYS A 73 -16.17 0.94 23.96
CA CYS A 73 -17.37 0.94 23.13
C CYS A 73 -18.37 -0.15 23.56
N PHE A 74 -17.89 -1.36 23.81
CA PHE A 74 -18.72 -2.45 24.32
C PHE A 74 -19.21 -2.19 25.75
N GLU A 75 -18.37 -1.64 26.62
CA GLU A 75 -18.73 -1.30 28.01
C GLU A 75 -19.85 -0.24 28.06
N LEU A 76 -19.80 0.78 27.20
CA LEU A 76 -20.77 1.88 27.20
C LEU A 76 -22.07 1.56 26.45
N PHE A 77 -21.99 0.84 25.32
CA PHE A 77 -23.12 0.70 24.39
C PHE A 77 -23.52 -0.75 24.10
N GLY A 78 -22.75 -1.73 24.58
CA GLY A 78 -23.03 -3.15 24.35
C GLY A 78 -22.93 -3.62 22.89
N LYS A 79 -22.38 -2.78 21.99
CA LYS A 79 -22.33 -3.02 20.55
C LYS A 79 -21.04 -2.51 19.92
N LYS A 80 -20.79 -2.90 18.67
CA LYS A 80 -19.57 -2.52 17.96
C LYS A 80 -19.62 -1.05 17.54
N ALA A 81 -18.44 -0.43 17.39
CA ALA A 81 -18.31 0.96 16.94
C ALA A 81 -19.03 1.23 15.59
N SER A 82 -19.08 0.23 14.71
CA SER A 82 -19.78 0.30 13.41
C SER A 82 -21.31 0.40 13.55
N GLU A 83 -21.87 -0.03 14.67
CA GLU A 83 -23.31 -0.13 14.94
C GLU A 83 -23.81 1.04 15.82
N LEU A 84 -22.92 1.98 16.16
CA LEU A 84 -23.25 3.16 16.93
C LEU A 84 -24.07 4.15 16.08
N THR A 85 -25.10 4.69 16.70
CA THR A 85 -25.85 5.85 16.23
C THR A 85 -24.97 7.10 16.24
N LEU A 86 -25.41 8.17 15.58
CA LEU A 86 -24.66 9.42 15.52
C LEU A 86 -24.41 10.03 16.92
N SER A 87 -25.37 9.91 17.84
CA SER A 87 -25.25 10.39 19.21
C SER A 87 -24.22 9.60 20.01
N GLU A 88 -24.24 8.26 19.90
CA GLU A 88 -23.29 7.39 20.61
C GLU A 88 -21.86 7.54 20.06
N LYS A 89 -21.72 7.80 18.75
CA LYS A 89 -20.42 8.13 18.13
C LYS A 89 -19.80 9.41 18.72
N LYS A 90 -20.61 10.43 19.03
CA LYS A 90 -20.11 11.66 19.67
C LYS A 90 -19.59 11.40 21.08
N VAL A 91 -20.28 10.57 21.85
CA VAL A 91 -19.84 10.16 23.18
C VAL A 91 -18.54 9.35 23.08
N MET A 92 -18.47 8.36 22.19
CA MET A 92 -17.23 7.60 21.96
C MET A 92 -16.07 8.48 21.50
N PHE A 93 -16.32 9.52 20.71
CA PHE A 93 -15.28 10.46 20.28
C PHE A 93 -14.71 11.21 21.49
N GLN A 94 -15.56 11.71 22.38
CA GLN A 94 -15.14 12.35 23.63
C GLN A 94 -14.30 11.39 24.50
N GLU A 95 -14.80 10.17 24.71
CA GLU A 95 -14.11 9.14 25.50
C GLU A 95 -12.77 8.73 24.86
N SER A 96 -12.67 8.75 23.53
CA SER A 96 -11.42 8.43 22.84
C SER A 96 -10.34 9.50 23.00
N ILE A 97 -10.73 10.77 23.22
CA ILE A 97 -9.79 11.86 23.51
C ILE A 97 -9.20 11.71 24.91
N GLU A 98 -10.00 11.26 25.88
CA GLU A 98 -9.57 11.03 27.26
C GLU A 98 -8.68 9.78 27.42
N LEU A 99 -8.68 8.90 26.42
CA LEU A 99 -7.87 7.67 26.37
C LEU A 99 -6.49 7.86 25.70
N VAL A 100 -6.22 9.04 25.11
CA VAL A 100 -4.93 9.44 24.50
C VAL A 100 -4.04 10.09 25.55
#